data_AF-A0A918W0N0-F1
#
_entry.id   AF-A0A918W0N0-F1
#
_cell.length_a   1.000
_cell.length_b   1.000
_cell.length_c   1.000
_cell.angle_alpha   90.00
_cell.angle_beta   90.00
_cell.angle_gamma   90.00
#
_symmetry.space_group_name_H-M   'P 1'
#
loop_
_entity.id
_entity.type
_entity.pdbx_description
1 polymer ?
#
loop_
_entity_poly.entity_id
_entity_poly.type
_entity_poly.pdbx_seq_one_letter_code
_entity_poly.pdbx_strand_id
1 'polypeptide(L)'
;MKLFSLFLLLFFTGASLAQDSTDVTSYSSELMVGELMAFGERSLRFKELISDSRCPTDVSCVWAGEAKVLVELYENGKLCGEEILVISGGGQASVVLEHLFSGAAYKLTGFNLQPYPETSVKIKPSDYTLSLNVTEKIKD
;
A
#
# COMPACT_ATOMS: atom_id res chain seq x y z
N MET A 1 -18.86 -16.31 62.31
CA MET A 1 -19.19 -14.99 61.73
C MET A 1 -18.11 -14.02 62.17
N LYS A 2 -17.44 -13.36 61.21
CA LYS A 2 -16.65 -12.10 61.33
C LYS A 2 -15.61 -12.04 62.47
N LEU A 3 -14.31 -12.15 62.23
CA LEU A 3 -13.35 -11.06 61.93
C LEU A 3 -11.97 -11.75 62.10
N PHE A 4 -10.93 -11.60 61.30
CA PHE A 4 -10.14 -10.39 61.18
C PHE A 4 -9.09 -10.57 60.06
N SER A 5 -8.82 -9.47 59.37
CA SER A 5 -7.91 -9.27 58.26
C SER A 5 -6.44 -9.62 58.60
N LEU A 6 -5.74 -10.27 57.66
CA LEU A 6 -4.32 -9.97 57.41
C LEU A 6 -3.90 -10.39 55.99
N PHE A 7 -4.03 -9.43 55.08
CA PHE A 7 -2.97 -8.97 54.18
C PHE A 7 -1.89 -10.01 53.77
N LEU A 8 -2.07 -10.69 52.64
CA LEU A 8 -0.97 -11.42 51.99
C LEU A 8 -0.78 -10.92 50.55
N LEU A 9 0.14 -9.95 50.47
CA LEU A 9 0.98 -9.57 49.33
C LEU A 9 0.51 -9.93 47.92
N LEU A 10 -0.21 -8.98 47.30
CA LEU A 10 0.25 -8.14 46.19
C LEU A 10 1.59 -8.56 45.51
N PHE A 11 1.63 -9.73 44.85
CA PHE A 11 2.59 -10.00 43.77
C PHE A 11 2.04 -9.44 42.46
N PHE A 12 1.94 -8.11 42.38
CA PHE A 12 1.81 -7.40 41.12
C PHE A 12 3.23 -7.04 40.67
N THR A 13 4.04 -8.05 40.36
CA THR A 13 5.25 -7.82 39.56
C THR A 13 4.77 -7.51 38.15
N GLY A 14 4.54 -6.22 37.90
CA GLY A 14 4.33 -5.69 36.58
C GLY A 14 5.57 -6.00 35.75
N ALA A 15 5.51 -7.06 34.95
CA ALA A 15 6.34 -7.15 33.77
C ALA A 15 5.84 -6.07 32.82
N SER A 16 6.47 -4.90 32.87
CA SER A 16 6.35 -3.90 31.82
C SER A 16 6.84 -4.55 30.53
N LEU A 17 5.91 -5.06 29.73
CA LEU A 17 6.18 -5.32 28.33
C LEU A 17 6.39 -3.94 27.71
N ALA A 18 7.65 -3.56 27.50
CA ALA A 18 7.97 -2.55 26.51
C ALA A 18 7.52 -3.14 25.17
N GLN A 19 6.28 -2.87 24.78
CA GLN A 19 5.88 -3.04 23.39
C GLN A 19 6.60 -1.94 22.64
N ASP A 20 7.71 -2.33 22.01
CA ASP A 20 8.41 -1.55 21.00
C ASP A 20 7.42 -1.31 19.85
N SER A 21 6.66 -0.22 19.94
CA SER A 21 5.76 0.21 18.88
C SER A 21 6.62 0.93 17.85
N THR A 22 7.15 0.19 16.88
CA THR A 22 7.70 0.81 15.67
C THR A 22 6.65 1.78 15.13
N ASP A 23 6.97 3.06 15.06
CA ASP A 23 6.04 4.09 14.58
C ASP A 23 5.85 3.92 13.08
N VAL A 24 4.78 3.22 12.70
CA VAL A 24 4.46 2.91 11.31
C VAL A 24 3.53 4.01 10.79
N THR A 25 4.11 4.98 10.07
CA THR A 25 3.31 6.00 9.38
C THR A 25 2.75 5.42 8.07
N SER A 26 1.44 5.57 7.87
CA SER A 26 0.75 5.10 6.66
C SER A 26 0.01 6.22 5.95
N TYR A 27 0.05 6.20 4.62
CA TYR A 27 -0.60 7.16 3.75
C TYR A 27 -1.43 6.40 2.73
N SER A 28 -2.64 6.88 2.41
CA SER A 28 -3.49 6.28 1.39
C SER A 28 -4.09 7.32 0.45
N SER A 29 -4.24 6.97 -0.82
CA SER A 29 -4.91 7.82 -1.81
C SER A 29 -5.46 6.98 -2.96
N GLU A 30 -6.41 7.57 -3.66
CA GLU A 30 -6.85 7.17 -5.00
C GLU A 30 -6.31 8.19 -6.00
N LEU A 31 -5.74 7.72 -7.11
CA LEU A 31 -5.12 8.55 -8.13
C LEU A 31 -5.71 8.21 -9.48
N MET A 32 -6.21 9.21 -10.21
CA MET A 32 -6.44 9.10 -11.65
C MET A 32 -5.11 9.20 -12.41
N VAL A 33 -5.11 8.79 -13.69
CA VAL A 33 -3.93 8.93 -14.55
C VAL A 33 -3.47 10.39 -14.60
N GLY A 34 -2.21 10.62 -14.25
CA GLY A 34 -1.56 11.92 -14.15
C GLY A 34 -1.56 12.54 -12.75
N GLU A 35 -2.37 12.04 -11.82
CA GLU A 35 -2.46 12.56 -10.45
C GLU A 35 -1.31 12.11 -9.57
N LEU A 36 -1.03 12.92 -8.54
CA LEU A 36 0.11 12.77 -7.65
C LEU A 36 -0.35 12.74 -6.20
N MET A 37 0.19 11.80 -5.44
CA MET A 37 0.05 11.69 -3.99
C MET A 37 1.36 12.09 -3.32
N ALA A 38 1.30 12.99 -2.34
CA ALA A 38 2.43 13.33 -1.50
C ALA A 38 2.42 12.53 -0.18
N PHE A 39 3.60 12.17 0.31
CA PHE A 39 3.81 11.51 1.60
C PHE A 39 5.20 11.91 2.14
N GLY A 40 5.24 12.62 3.27
CA GLY A 40 6.45 13.30 3.73
C GLY A 40 7.00 14.27 2.67
N GLU A 41 8.32 14.23 2.44
CA GLU A 41 9.02 15.01 1.39
C GLU A 41 9.04 14.30 0.02
N ARG A 42 8.20 13.28 -0.15
CA ARG A 42 8.17 12.43 -1.34
C ARG A 42 6.80 12.47 -1.99
N SER A 43 6.75 12.05 -3.23
CA SER A 43 5.48 11.85 -3.92
C SER A 43 5.53 10.75 -4.96
N LEU A 44 4.36 10.21 -5.27
CA LEU A 44 4.14 9.20 -6.28
C LEU A 44 3.09 9.70 -7.24
N ARG A 45 3.37 9.64 -8.54
CA ARG A 45 2.42 9.94 -9.61
C ARG A 45 2.02 8.66 -10.33
N PHE A 46 0.72 8.48 -10.56
CA PHE A 46 0.24 7.48 -11.51
C PHE A 46 0.47 8.02 -12.93
N LYS A 47 1.52 7.56 -13.60
CA LYS A 47 1.91 8.10 -14.92
C LYS A 47 1.00 7.59 -16.02
N GLU A 48 0.89 6.28 -16.15
CA GLU A 48 0.09 5.65 -17.20
C GLU A 48 -0.23 4.18 -16.92
N LEU A 49 -1.31 3.71 -17.56
CA LEU A 49 -1.63 2.29 -17.65
C LEU A 49 -0.84 1.67 -18.82
N ILE A 50 0.06 0.75 -18.53
CA ILE A 50 0.84 0.04 -19.56
C ILE A 50 -0.03 -1.01 -20.25
N SER A 51 -0.72 -1.82 -19.45
CA SER A 51 -1.58 -2.89 -19.94
C SER A 51 -2.58 -3.33 -18.88
N ASP A 52 -3.79 -3.73 -19.30
CA ASP A 52 -4.75 -4.43 -18.45
C ASP A 52 -5.21 -5.71 -19.15
N SER A 53 -4.80 -6.85 -18.59
CA SER A 53 -5.17 -8.18 -19.07
C SER A 53 -5.88 -9.00 -18.00
N ARG A 54 -6.38 -8.34 -16.95
CA ARG A 54 -7.10 -8.99 -15.86
C ARG A 54 -8.32 -9.72 -16.42
N CYS A 55 -8.54 -10.93 -15.94
CA CYS A 55 -9.67 -11.77 -16.35
C CYS A 55 -10.98 -11.04 -16.05
N PRO A 56 -11.83 -10.70 -17.04
CA PRO A 56 -13.07 -9.98 -16.80
C PRO A 56 -14.00 -10.67 -15.80
N THR A 57 -14.78 -9.92 -15.04
CA THR A 57 -15.66 -10.47 -13.97
C THR A 57 -16.79 -11.35 -14.50
N ASP A 58 -17.14 -11.22 -15.77
CA ASP A 58 -18.25 -11.89 -16.44
C ASP A 58 -17.84 -13.15 -17.22
N VAL A 59 -16.59 -13.61 -17.08
CA VAL A 59 -16.08 -14.83 -17.72
C VAL A 59 -15.25 -15.69 -16.76
N SER A 60 -15.07 -16.96 -17.10
CA SER A 60 -14.20 -17.88 -16.36
C SER A 60 -12.87 -18.05 -17.09
N CYS A 61 -11.78 -17.50 -16.56
CA CYS A 61 -10.45 -17.68 -17.12
C CYS A 61 -9.71 -18.86 -16.48
N VAL A 62 -8.86 -19.52 -17.28
CA VAL A 62 -7.90 -20.51 -16.76
C VAL A 62 -6.76 -19.82 -15.97
N TRP A 63 -6.44 -18.57 -16.33
CA TRP A 63 -5.43 -17.72 -15.69
C TRP A 63 -6.04 -16.35 -15.37
N ALA A 64 -5.76 -15.80 -14.18
CA ALA A 64 -6.40 -14.56 -13.71
C ALA A 64 -5.92 -13.28 -14.43
N GLY A 65 -4.79 -13.34 -15.12
CA GLY A 65 -4.18 -12.19 -15.78
C GLY A 65 -3.67 -11.13 -14.80
N GLU A 66 -3.20 -10.01 -15.35
CA GLU A 66 -2.64 -8.89 -14.57
C GLU A 66 -2.82 -7.54 -15.26
N ALA A 67 -2.80 -6.48 -14.48
CA ALA A 67 -2.62 -5.11 -14.94
C ALA A 67 -1.24 -4.59 -14.56
N LYS A 68 -0.67 -3.74 -15.41
CA LYS A 68 0.63 -3.09 -15.23
C LYS A 68 0.46 -1.59 -15.31
N VAL A 69 0.92 -0.92 -14.27
CA VAL A 69 0.83 0.53 -14.12
C VAL A 69 2.22 1.09 -13.91
N LEU A 70 2.55 2.14 -14.64
CA LEU A 70 3.79 2.89 -14.46
C LEU A 70 3.57 4.01 -13.45
N VAL A 71 4.40 4.06 -12.42
CA VAL A 71 4.42 5.16 -11.44
C VAL A 71 5.75 5.89 -11.48
N GLU A 72 5.69 7.20 -11.32
CA GLU A 72 6.87 8.05 -11.13
C GLU A 72 7.02 8.36 -9.65
N LEU A 73 8.25 8.32 -9.16
CA LEU A 73 8.59 8.62 -7.77
C LEU A 73 9.43 9.90 -7.72
N TYR A 74 9.09 10.76 -6.77
CA TYR A 74 9.73 12.05 -6.59
C TYR A 74 10.19 12.23 -5.14
N GLU A 75 11.35 12.83 -4.95
CA GLU A 75 11.91 13.22 -3.65
C GLU A 75 12.28 14.71 -3.71
N ASN A 76 11.77 15.51 -2.78
CA ASN A 76 11.95 16.97 -2.78
C ASN A 76 11.57 17.62 -4.13
N GLY A 77 10.52 17.11 -4.77
CA GLY A 77 10.04 17.58 -6.07
C GLY A 77 10.89 17.18 -7.29
N LYS A 78 11.96 16.39 -7.13
CA LYS A 78 12.78 15.88 -8.23
C LYS A 78 12.42 14.44 -8.55
N LEU A 79 12.34 14.10 -9.83
CA LEU A 79 12.11 12.73 -10.28
C LEU A 79 13.31 11.84 -9.89
N CYS A 80 13.04 10.79 -9.13
CA CYS A 80 14.04 9.83 -8.66
C CYS A 80 14.06 8.56 -9.51
N GLY A 81 12.91 8.16 -10.05
CA GLY A 81 12.79 6.97 -10.86
C GLY A 81 11.35 6.63 -11.19
N GLU A 82 11.19 5.51 -11.89
CA GLU A 82 9.92 4.93 -12.27
C GLU A 82 9.87 3.48 -11.82
N GLU A 83 8.67 3.00 -11.46
CA GLU A 83 8.45 1.62 -11.06
C GLU A 83 7.19 1.07 -11.75
N ILE A 84 7.23 -0.21 -12.14
CA ILE A 84 6.07 -0.90 -12.70
C ILE A 84 5.36 -1.65 -11.57
N LEU A 85 4.15 -1.20 -11.25
CA LEU A 85 3.26 -1.91 -10.33
C LEU A 85 2.49 -2.99 -11.09
N VAL A 86 2.64 -4.23 -10.67
CA VAL A 86 1.93 -5.39 -11.23
C VAL A 86 0.77 -5.77 -10.30
N ILE A 87 -0.45 -5.78 -10.84
CA ILE A 87 -1.69 -6.04 -10.13
C ILE A 87 -2.33 -7.29 -10.71
N SER A 88 -2.12 -8.43 -10.05
CA SER A 88 -2.71 -9.71 -10.49
C SER A 88 -4.22 -9.73 -10.24
N GLY A 89 -4.98 -10.42 -11.10
CA GLY A 89 -6.45 -10.48 -11.10
C GLY A 89 -7.12 -11.14 -9.87
N GLY A 90 -6.44 -11.26 -8.73
CA GLY A 90 -6.95 -11.96 -7.55
C GLY A 90 -6.37 -11.55 -6.20
N GLY A 91 -5.63 -10.44 -6.07
CA GLY A 91 -5.05 -10.12 -4.77
C GLY A 91 -4.43 -8.74 -4.64
N GLN A 92 -4.34 -8.30 -3.38
CA GLN A 92 -3.60 -7.13 -2.95
C GLN A 92 -2.11 -7.33 -3.24
N ALA A 93 -1.54 -6.46 -4.05
CA ALA A 93 -0.13 -6.48 -4.38
C ALA A 93 0.68 -5.63 -3.39
N SER A 94 1.96 -5.95 -3.23
CA SER A 94 2.89 -5.18 -2.42
C SER A 94 4.26 -5.10 -3.07
N VAL A 95 4.87 -3.92 -3.07
CA VAL A 95 6.19 -3.64 -3.65
C VAL A 95 7.00 -2.84 -2.63
N VAL A 96 8.29 -3.13 -2.53
CA VAL A 96 9.22 -2.42 -1.64
C VAL A 96 10.10 -1.50 -2.48
N LEU A 97 10.08 -0.19 -2.19
CA LEU A 97 10.79 0.86 -2.93
C LEU A 97 12.12 1.24 -2.28
N GLU A 98 12.82 0.25 -1.71
CA GLU A 98 14.06 0.45 -0.92
C GLU A 98 15.23 1.11 -1.68
N HIS A 99 15.21 1.06 -3.02
CA HIS A 99 16.30 1.53 -3.87
C HIS A 99 16.01 2.88 -4.55
N LEU A 100 14.78 3.40 -4.42
CA LEU A 100 14.34 4.59 -5.16
C LEU A 100 14.31 5.85 -4.28
N PHE A 101 14.35 5.69 -2.96
CA PHE A 101 14.32 6.79 -2.00
C PHE A 101 15.56 6.79 -1.10
N SER A 102 16.07 7.98 -0.81
CA SER A 102 17.27 8.16 0.01
C SER A 102 16.95 7.98 1.50
N GLY A 103 17.52 6.97 2.15
CA GLY A 103 17.58 6.89 3.62
C GLY A 103 16.38 6.28 4.35
N ALA A 104 15.33 5.80 3.66
CA ALA A 104 14.22 5.08 4.27
C ALA A 104 13.66 3.98 3.36
N ALA A 105 13.13 2.90 3.96
CA ALA A 105 12.47 1.83 3.23
C ALA A 105 10.96 2.08 3.19
N TYR A 106 10.42 2.27 1.99
CA TYR A 106 8.98 2.41 1.77
C TYR A 106 8.39 1.13 1.22
N LYS A 107 7.26 0.72 1.79
CA LYS A 107 6.49 -0.42 1.30
C LYS A 107 5.15 0.07 0.77
N LEU A 108 4.91 -0.14 -0.52
CA LEU A 108 3.58 -0.03 -1.10
C LEU A 108 2.86 -1.33 -0.82
N THR A 109 1.64 -1.23 -0.29
CA THR A 109 0.79 -2.38 0.01
C THR A 109 -0.63 -2.11 -0.43
N GLY A 110 -1.39 -3.18 -0.68
CA GLY A 110 -2.82 -3.08 -0.89
C GLY A 110 -3.21 -2.20 -2.07
N PHE A 111 -2.34 -2.04 -3.07
CA PHE A 111 -2.67 -1.24 -4.23
C PHE A 111 -3.54 -2.03 -5.22
N ASN A 112 -4.47 -1.32 -5.85
CA ASN A 112 -5.46 -1.89 -6.76
C ASN A 112 -5.79 -0.90 -7.87
N LEU A 113 -6.37 -1.39 -8.95
CA LEU A 113 -6.76 -0.60 -10.12
C LEU A 113 -8.27 -0.78 -10.36
N GLN A 114 -8.98 0.33 -10.49
CA GLN A 114 -10.40 0.36 -10.85
C GLN A 114 -10.58 1.16 -12.15
N PRO A 115 -11.61 0.91 -12.95
CA PRO A 115 -12.56 -0.20 -12.81
C PRO A 115 -11.91 -1.55 -13.14
N TYR A 116 -12.54 -2.63 -12.68
CA TYR A 116 -12.18 -3.99 -13.10
C TYR A 116 -12.85 -4.32 -14.45
N PRO A 117 -12.19 -5.02 -15.38
CA PRO A 117 -12.73 -5.24 -16.73
C PRO A 117 -14.00 -6.10 -16.75
N GLU A 118 -14.88 -5.76 -17.69
CA GLU A 118 -16.10 -6.49 -18.07
C GLU A 118 -16.14 -6.58 -19.60
N THR A 119 -16.57 -7.71 -20.19
CA THR A 119 -16.55 -7.85 -21.66
C THR A 119 -17.48 -6.88 -22.38
N SER A 120 -18.53 -6.40 -21.70
CA SER A 120 -19.52 -5.48 -22.26
C SER A 120 -19.11 -4.01 -22.20
N VAL A 121 -18.04 -3.67 -21.45
CA VAL A 121 -17.63 -2.28 -21.19
C VAL A 121 -16.24 -2.01 -21.72
N LYS A 122 -16.13 -1.02 -22.61
CA LYS A 122 -14.84 -0.51 -23.06
C LYS A 122 -14.37 0.61 -22.13
N ILE A 123 -13.36 0.34 -21.32
CA ILE A 123 -12.74 1.31 -20.40
C ILE A 123 -11.68 2.12 -21.15
N LYS A 124 -11.66 3.44 -20.99
CA LYS A 124 -10.56 4.27 -21.52
C LYS A 124 -9.41 4.31 -20.52
N PRO A 125 -8.15 4.41 -20.97
CA PRO A 125 -7.00 4.53 -20.06
C PRO A 125 -7.14 5.66 -19.02
N SER A 126 -7.76 6.79 -19.39
CA SER A 126 -8.00 7.94 -18.50
C SER A 126 -9.00 7.67 -17.38
N ASP A 127 -9.85 6.65 -17.52
CA ASP A 127 -10.94 6.37 -16.60
C ASP A 127 -10.48 5.43 -15.47
N TYR A 128 -9.21 5.03 -15.49
CA TYR A 128 -8.62 4.20 -14.47
C TYR A 128 -8.17 5.01 -13.25
N THR A 129 -8.46 4.45 -12.08
CA THR A 129 -8.07 4.95 -10.77
C THR A 129 -7.22 3.91 -10.07
N LEU A 130 -6.02 4.31 -9.64
CA LEU A 130 -5.09 3.53 -8.86
C LEU A 130 -5.28 3.87 -7.38
N SER A 131 -5.71 2.90 -6.57
CA SER A 131 -5.74 3.01 -5.11
C SER A 131 -4.42 2.50 -4.54
N LEU A 132 -3.80 3.21 -3.59
CA LEU A 132 -2.52 2.83 -3.00
C LEU A 132 -2.51 3.09 -1.49
N ASN A 133 -1.80 2.23 -0.76
CA ASN A 133 -1.37 2.47 0.61
C ASN A 133 0.16 2.41 0.68
N VAL A 134 0.78 3.49 1.15
CA VAL A 134 2.22 3.59 1.38
C VAL A 134 2.47 3.51 2.87
N THR A 135 3.34 2.60 3.27
CA THR A 135 3.79 2.46 4.65
C THR A 135 5.28 2.75 4.72
N GLU A 136 5.64 3.69 5.57
CA GLU A 136 7.04 4.03 5.85
C GLU A 136 7.55 3.16 7.00
N LYS A 137 8.68 2.48 6.79
CA LYS A 137 9.41 1.83 7.87
C LYS A 137 10.71 2.58 8.07
N ILE A 138 10.79 3.34 9.16
CA ILE A 138 12.03 3.96 9.61
C ILE A 138 12.97 2.81 10.02
N LYS A 139 14.16 2.74 9.42
CA LYS A 139 15.20 1.84 9.89
C LYS A 139 15.78 2.44 11.17
N ASP A 140 15.61 1.75 12.29
CA ASP A 140 16.32 2.04 13.54
C ASP A 140 17.85 1.89 13.36
#